data_AF-A0A952TIP0-F1
#
_entry.id   AF-A0A952TIP0-F1
#
_cell.length_a   1.000
_cell.length_b   1.000
_cell.length_c   1.000
_cell.angle_alpha   90.00
_cell.angle_beta   90.00
_cell.angle_gamma   90.00
#
_symmetry.space_group_name_H-M   'P 1'
#
loop_
_entity.id
_entity.type
_entity.pdbx_description
1 polymer ?
#
loop_
_entity_poly.entity_id
_entity_poly.type
_entity_poly.pdbx_seq_one_letter_code
_entity_poly.pdbx_strand_id
1 'polypeptide(L)'
;MSEPKEQVGFFEGIFQAIRDRFSSPFFGSFFISWCIINWPIPVFLVFGGEASRNAYISEYVFGTSDAKLVYFPFAIALGYSFAVPIITFFYRKYLSGIAQREARVQIWKEQDLEYSRQYYAVPKELFSTIRTHAATSKLVFDDAIAALRERLSDGNPIDHVEFIRILESARDRDEKILKYLAPFPEGDPADPLDDLFRFYRSKEFITEKLREHRLKLFFYRSINWMLKKI
;
A
#
# COMPACT_ATOMS: atom_id res chain seq x y z
N MET A 1 17.53 15.56 9.16
CA MET A 1 18.61 14.53 9.23
C MET A 1 18.74 14.15 10.68
N SER A 2 18.01 13.11 11.12
CA SER A 2 18.04 12.66 12.52
C SER A 2 19.30 11.82 12.72
N GLU A 3 20.14 12.22 13.67
CA GLU A 3 21.34 11.45 14.02
C GLU A 3 20.98 9.99 14.33
N PRO A 4 21.80 9.03 13.89
CA PRO A 4 21.58 7.62 14.19
C PRO A 4 21.62 7.45 15.71
N LYS A 5 20.49 7.11 16.32
CA LYS A 5 20.43 6.80 17.75
C LYS A 5 21.42 5.67 18.02
N GLU A 6 22.43 5.98 18.82
CA GLU A 6 23.40 5.03 19.33
C GLU A 6 22.66 3.79 19.83
N GLN A 7 23.09 2.61 19.36
CA GLN A 7 22.53 1.35 19.84
C GLN A 7 23.01 1.15 21.28
N VAL A 8 22.20 1.61 22.23
CA VAL A 8 22.41 1.34 23.66
C VAL A 8 22.58 -0.16 23.83
N GLY A 9 23.65 -0.59 24.51
CA GLY A 9 23.96 -1.99 24.67
C GLY A 9 22.80 -2.74 25.34
N PHE A 10 22.56 -3.99 24.96
CA PHE A 10 21.46 -4.80 25.50
C PHE A 10 21.41 -4.78 27.05
N PHE A 11 22.57 -4.87 27.70
CA PHE A 11 22.68 -4.79 29.16
C PHE A 11 22.33 -3.41 29.71
N GLU A 12 22.80 -2.34 29.10
CA GLU A 12 22.47 -0.96 29.50
C GLU A 12 20.97 -0.69 29.40
N GLY A 13 20.34 -1.17 28.32
CA GLY A 13 18.89 -1.10 28.16
C GLY A 13 18.12 -1.85 29.26
N ILE A 14 18.62 -3.00 29.72
CA ILE A 14 18.03 -3.75 30.85
C ILE A 14 18.21 -2.97 32.16
N PHE A 15 19.43 -2.54 32.48
CA PHE A 15 19.70 -1.79 33.71
C PHE A 15 18.88 -0.50 33.78
N GLN A 16 18.75 0.20 32.65
CA GLN A 16 17.94 1.40 32.56
C GLN A 16 16.45 1.09 32.75
N ALA A 17 15.92 0.04 32.11
CA ALA A 17 14.53 -0.37 32.30
C ALA A 17 14.23 -0.81 33.75
N ILE A 18 15.18 -1.48 34.42
CA ILE A 18 15.07 -1.82 35.84
C ILE A 18 15.06 -0.55 36.68
N ARG A 19 16.01 0.36 36.46
CA ARG A 19 16.10 1.64 37.16
C ARG A 19 14.82 2.47 37.02
N ASP A 20 14.27 2.54 35.82
CA ASP A 20 13.04 3.28 35.51
C ASP A 20 11.81 2.67 36.18
N ARG A 21 11.80 1.35 36.42
CA ARG A 21 10.74 0.69 37.19
C ARG A 21 10.90 0.95 38.69
N PHE A 22 12.11 0.87 39.23
CA PHE A 22 12.36 1.14 40.66
C PHE A 22 12.19 2.61 41.04
N SER A 23 12.33 3.55 40.10
CA SER A 23 12.03 4.97 40.33
C SER A 23 10.53 5.27 40.38
N SER A 24 9.67 4.33 39.97
CA SER A 24 8.22 4.47 40.10
C SER A 24 7.77 4.22 41.54
N PRO A 25 7.13 5.20 42.22
CA PRO A 25 6.69 5.06 43.61
C PRO A 25 5.68 3.91 43.78
N PHE A 26 4.83 3.66 42.78
CA PHE A 26 3.89 2.54 42.77
C PHE A 26 4.59 1.19 42.74
N PHE A 27 5.66 1.07 41.95
CA PHE A 27 6.44 -0.16 41.88
C PHE A 27 7.20 -0.40 43.18
N GLY A 28 7.77 0.65 43.78
CA GLY A 28 8.39 0.59 45.10
C GLY A 28 7.41 0.12 46.18
N SER A 29 6.21 0.71 46.26
CA SER A 29 5.20 0.29 47.24
C SER A 29 4.68 -1.13 46.98
N PHE A 30 4.51 -1.51 45.71
CA PHE A 30 4.12 -2.87 45.35
C PHE A 30 5.21 -3.88 45.74
N PHE A 31 6.47 -3.58 45.44
CA PHE A 31 7.60 -4.45 45.78
C PHE A 31 7.75 -4.59 47.29
N ILE A 32 7.64 -3.50 48.05
CA ILE A 32 7.65 -3.53 49.52
C ILE A 32 6.46 -4.34 50.04
N SER A 33 5.25 -4.09 49.56
CA SER A 33 4.06 -4.87 49.95
C SER A 33 4.20 -6.35 49.60
N TRP A 34 4.78 -6.66 48.45
CA TRP A 34 5.04 -8.03 48.01
C TRP A 34 6.07 -8.72 48.91
N CYS A 35 7.15 -8.02 49.27
CA CYS A 35 8.13 -8.51 50.23
C CYS A 35 7.51 -8.72 51.61
N ILE A 36 6.68 -7.79 52.11
CA ILE A 36 6.01 -7.93 53.42
C ILE A 36 5.08 -9.16 53.44
N ILE A 37 4.29 -9.35 52.38
CA ILE A 37 3.30 -10.43 52.31
C ILE A 37 3.96 -11.80 52.09
N ASN A 38 4.93 -11.89 51.19
CA ASN A 38 5.52 -13.17 50.79
C ASN A 38 6.72 -13.55 51.64
N TRP A 39 7.43 -12.56 52.19
CA TRP A 39 8.67 -12.75 52.93
C TRP A 39 8.50 -12.13 54.33
N PRO A 40 7.78 -12.82 55.23
CA PRO A 40 7.58 -12.35 56.60
C PRO A 40 8.92 -12.25 57.37
N ILE A 41 9.97 -12.94 56.90
CA ILE A 41 11.31 -12.92 57.49
C ILE A 41 11.87 -11.48 57.62
N PRO A 42 12.02 -10.67 56.54
CA PRO A 42 12.46 -9.28 56.66
C PRO A 42 11.63 -8.44 57.64
N VAL A 43 10.31 -8.64 57.67
CA VAL A 43 9.41 -7.91 58.57
C VAL A 43 9.68 -8.29 60.03
N PHE A 44 9.80 -9.59 60.32
CA PHE A 44 10.13 -10.07 61.66
C PHE A 44 11.57 -9.72 62.08
N LEU A 45 12.51 -9.65 61.13
CA LEU A 45 13.88 -9.21 61.37
C LEU A 45 13.97 -7.73 61.72
N VAL A 46 13.10 -6.88 61.15
CA VAL A 46 13.14 -5.43 61.41
C VAL A 46 12.28 -5.06 62.63
N PHE A 47 11.08 -5.65 62.76
CA PHE A 47 10.08 -5.24 63.74
C PHE A 47 9.89 -6.24 64.90
N GLY A 48 10.44 -7.45 64.80
CA GLY A 48 10.32 -8.45 65.86
C GLY A 48 11.30 -8.21 67.01
N GLY A 49 10.83 -8.45 68.24
CA GLY A 49 11.69 -8.49 69.43
C GLY A 49 12.72 -9.62 69.36
N GLU A 50 13.87 -9.45 70.00
CA GLU A 50 15.03 -10.33 69.86
C GLU A 50 14.72 -11.82 70.14
N ALA A 51 14.00 -12.11 71.23
CA ALA A 51 13.60 -13.48 71.58
C ALA A 51 12.59 -14.08 70.59
N SER A 52 11.59 -13.30 70.17
CA SER A 52 10.59 -13.74 69.17
C SER A 52 11.18 -13.95 67.78
N ARG A 53 12.21 -13.16 67.42
CA ARG A 53 12.92 -13.25 66.15
C ARG A 53 13.67 -14.57 66.04
N ASN A 54 14.42 -14.95 67.08
CA ASN A 54 15.18 -16.19 67.08
C ASN A 54 14.27 -17.43 67.05
N ALA A 55 13.17 -17.41 67.80
CA ALA A 55 12.17 -18.48 67.78
C ALA A 55 11.52 -18.61 66.39
N TYR A 56 11.07 -17.49 65.81
CA TYR A 56 10.42 -17.46 64.50
C TYR A 56 11.35 -17.88 63.37
N ILE A 57 12.61 -17.42 63.37
CA ILE A 57 13.61 -17.87 62.39
C ILE A 57 13.84 -19.37 62.54
N SER A 58 13.95 -19.88 63.77
CA SER A 58 14.19 -21.32 63.96
C SER A 58 13.03 -22.17 63.43
N GLU A 59 11.78 -21.74 63.67
CA GLU A 59 10.59 -22.45 63.24
C GLU A 59 10.34 -22.31 61.74
N TYR A 60 10.56 -21.12 61.17
CA TYR A 60 10.33 -20.86 59.75
C TYR A 60 11.44 -21.41 58.86
N VAL A 61 12.71 -21.33 59.30
CA VAL A 61 13.85 -21.83 58.52
C VAL A 61 14.05 -23.33 58.70
N PHE A 62 13.86 -23.87 59.91
CA PHE A 62 14.10 -25.29 60.18
C PHE A 62 12.82 -26.13 60.33
N GLY A 63 11.68 -25.53 60.67
CA GLY A 63 10.41 -26.24 60.87
C GLY A 63 9.56 -26.40 59.61
N THR A 64 9.60 -25.43 58.69
CA THR A 64 8.96 -25.55 57.37
C THR A 64 9.99 -25.91 56.31
N SER A 65 10.28 -27.20 56.14
CA SER A 65 11.07 -27.76 55.03
C SER A 65 10.37 -27.65 53.66
N ASP A 66 9.40 -26.75 53.53
CA ASP A 66 8.59 -26.64 52.33
C ASP A 66 9.28 -25.70 51.33
N ALA A 67 10.30 -26.25 50.69
CA ALA A 67 11.12 -25.56 49.68
C ALA A 67 10.27 -24.91 48.57
N LYS A 68 9.00 -25.32 48.43
CA LYS A 68 7.99 -24.70 47.58
C LYS A 68 7.76 -23.22 47.88
N LEU A 69 7.82 -22.79 49.15
CA LEU A 69 7.63 -21.39 49.55
C LEU A 69 8.73 -20.47 49.01
N VAL A 70 9.92 -21.01 48.77
CA VAL A 70 11.06 -20.25 48.21
C VAL A 70 11.13 -20.41 46.69
N TYR A 71 11.04 -21.64 46.19
CA TYR A 71 11.22 -21.92 44.76
C TYR A 71 10.07 -21.40 43.90
N PHE A 72 8.82 -21.39 44.39
CA PHE A 72 7.69 -20.96 43.57
C PHE A 72 7.70 -19.45 43.30
N PRO A 73 7.82 -18.55 44.30
CA PRO A 73 7.95 -17.12 44.03
C PRO A 73 9.21 -16.78 43.22
N PHE A 74 10.32 -17.50 43.46
CA PHE A 74 11.56 -17.31 42.70
C PHE A 74 11.39 -17.73 41.23
N ALA A 75 10.76 -18.87 40.95
CA ALA A 75 10.47 -19.33 39.60
C ALA A 75 9.50 -18.38 38.87
N ILE A 76 8.48 -17.86 39.56
CA ILE A 76 7.59 -16.82 39.01
C ILE A 76 8.36 -15.54 38.72
N ALA A 77 9.22 -15.09 39.64
CA ALA A 77 10.02 -13.88 39.46
C ALA A 77 10.98 -14.00 38.28
N LEU A 78 11.66 -15.15 38.13
CA LEU A 78 12.49 -15.45 36.96
C LEU A 78 11.63 -15.49 35.69
N GLY A 79 10.53 -16.23 35.70
CA GLY A 79 9.61 -16.34 34.57
C GLY A 79 9.12 -14.98 34.10
N TYR A 80 8.69 -14.12 35.03
CA TYR A 80 8.25 -12.75 34.74
C TYR A 80 9.40 -11.89 34.19
N SER A 81 10.59 -11.97 34.80
CA SER A 81 11.76 -11.19 34.40
C SER A 81 12.23 -11.50 32.98
N PHE A 82 12.08 -12.74 32.51
CA PHE A 82 12.42 -13.13 31.13
C PHE A 82 11.24 -13.02 30.14
N ALA A 83 10.02 -13.37 30.56
CA ALA A 83 8.86 -13.36 29.67
C ALA A 83 8.47 -11.94 29.25
N VAL A 84 8.50 -10.97 30.17
CA VAL A 84 8.06 -9.60 29.87
C VAL A 84 8.93 -8.91 28.80
N PRO A 85 10.27 -8.95 28.85
CA PRO A 85 11.12 -8.44 27.78
C PRO A 85 10.83 -9.11 26.43
N ILE A 86 10.64 -10.43 26.40
CA ILE A 86 10.35 -11.19 25.17
C ILE A 86 9.01 -10.74 24.58
N ILE A 87 7.96 -10.68 25.39
CA ILE A 87 6.63 -10.22 24.95
C ILE A 87 6.70 -8.78 24.43
N THR A 88 7.42 -7.90 25.14
CA THR A 88 7.58 -6.50 24.75
C THR A 88 8.34 -6.37 23.42
N PHE A 89 9.36 -7.20 23.20
CA PHE A 89 10.10 -7.26 21.94
C PHE A 89 9.20 -7.64 20.77
N PHE A 90 8.42 -8.72 20.90
CA PHE A 90 7.48 -9.14 19.86
C PHE A 90 6.39 -8.10 19.60
N TYR A 91 5.87 -7.48 20.65
CA TYR A 91 4.88 -6.42 20.55
C TYR A 91 5.40 -5.22 19.76
N ARG A 92 6.62 -4.73 20.08
CA ARG A 92 7.26 -3.64 19.34
C ARG A 92 7.53 -4.01 17.89
N LYS A 93 7.99 -5.23 17.64
CA LYS A 93 8.22 -5.74 16.28
C LYS A 93 6.92 -5.75 15.47
N TYR A 94 5.82 -6.23 16.06
CA TYR A 94 4.50 -6.23 15.43
C TYR A 94 4.02 -4.82 15.07
N LEU A 95 4.06 -3.88 16.02
CA LEU A 95 3.68 -2.48 15.79
C LEU A 95 4.53 -1.82 14.71
N SER A 96 5.85 -2.04 14.74
CA SER A 96 6.75 -1.50 13.71
C SER A 96 6.44 -2.03 12.31
N GLY A 97 5.97 -3.29 12.21
CA GLY A 97 5.53 -3.88 10.95
C GLY A 97 4.27 -3.22 10.38
N ILE A 98 3.32 -2.81 11.24
CA ILE A 98 2.13 -2.06 10.82
C ILE A 98 2.53 -0.67 10.31
N ALA A 99 3.33 0.07 11.08
CA ALA A 99 3.79 1.40 10.70
C ALA A 99 4.57 1.39 9.36
N GLN A 100 5.41 0.37 9.12
CA GLN A 100 6.11 0.20 7.85
C GLN A 100 5.18 -0.12 6.67
N ARG A 101 4.03 -0.76 6.90
CA ARG A 101 3.03 -1.00 5.83
C ARG A 101 2.34 0.31 5.47
N GLU A 102 1.94 1.10 6.46
CA GLU A 102 1.33 2.41 6.24
C GLU A 102 2.27 3.37 5.50
N ALA A 103 3.53 3.45 5.92
CA ALA A 103 4.54 4.26 5.24
C ALA A 103 4.74 3.85 3.78
N ARG A 104 4.75 2.54 3.48
CA ARG A 104 4.83 2.06 2.09
C ARG A 104 3.61 2.44 1.27
N VAL A 105 2.41 2.35 1.85
CA VAL A 105 1.17 2.77 1.17
C VAL A 105 1.19 4.27 0.86
N GLN A 106 1.71 5.11 1.77
CA GLN A 106 1.87 6.54 1.51
C GLN A 106 2.86 6.81 0.37
N ILE A 107 4.03 6.17 0.39
CA ILE A 107 5.03 6.30 -0.69
C ILE A 107 4.42 5.87 -2.04
N TRP A 108 3.66 4.76 -2.06
CA TRP A 108 3.01 4.30 -3.28
C TRP A 108 1.95 5.29 -3.78
N LYS A 109 1.17 5.90 -2.88
CA LYS A 109 0.21 6.94 -3.24
C LYS A 109 0.90 8.18 -3.80
N GLU A 110 2.01 8.60 -3.21
CA GLU A 110 2.79 9.75 -3.70
C GLU A 110 3.40 9.47 -5.06
N GLN A 111 3.98 8.29 -5.25
CA GLN A 111 4.52 7.84 -6.54
C GLN A 111 3.43 7.73 -7.60
N ASP A 112 2.28 7.17 -7.26
CA ASP A 112 1.16 7.02 -8.20
C ASP A 112 0.54 8.38 -8.55
N LEU A 113 0.51 9.32 -7.60
CA LEU A 113 0.12 10.70 -7.84
C LEU A 113 1.13 11.44 -8.72
N GLU A 114 2.43 11.23 -8.52
CA GLU A 114 3.48 11.83 -9.34
C GLU A 114 3.47 11.25 -10.76
N TYR A 115 3.37 9.92 -10.89
CA TYR A 115 3.21 9.24 -12.17
C TYR A 115 1.96 9.74 -12.89
N SER A 116 0.85 9.85 -12.17
CA SER A 116 -0.37 10.49 -12.65
C SER A 116 -0.12 11.90 -13.14
N ARG A 117 0.55 12.76 -12.38
CA ARG A 117 0.89 14.13 -12.82
C ARG A 117 1.76 14.14 -14.08
N GLN A 118 2.75 13.27 -14.18
CA GLN A 118 3.60 13.17 -15.38
C GLN A 118 2.79 12.70 -16.60
N TYR A 119 1.89 11.73 -16.42
CA TYR A 119 1.02 11.22 -17.49
C TYR A 119 -0.16 12.15 -17.81
N TYR A 120 -0.66 12.96 -16.88
CA TYR A 120 -1.71 13.96 -17.12
C TYR A 120 -1.16 15.32 -17.51
N ALA A 121 0.16 15.53 -17.35
CA ALA A 121 0.90 16.55 -18.08
C ALA A 121 1.08 16.19 -19.56
N VAL A 122 0.37 15.16 -20.07
CA VAL A 122 0.06 15.06 -21.49
C VAL A 122 -0.49 16.42 -21.92
N PRO A 123 0.20 17.13 -22.83
CA PRO A 123 -0.15 18.50 -23.17
C PRO A 123 -1.62 18.56 -23.58
N LYS A 124 -2.35 19.59 -23.14
CA LYS A 124 -3.67 19.92 -23.71
C LYS A 124 -3.62 19.89 -25.24
N GLU A 125 -2.48 20.25 -25.81
CA GLU A 125 -2.15 20.16 -27.23
C GLU A 125 -2.29 18.75 -27.83
N LEU A 126 -1.94 17.69 -27.09
CA LEU A 126 -2.10 16.32 -27.60
C LEU A 126 -3.59 15.95 -27.68
N PHE A 127 -4.38 16.27 -26.66
CA PHE A 127 -5.83 16.03 -26.67
C PHE A 127 -6.53 16.84 -27.76
N SER A 128 -6.16 18.11 -27.93
CA SER A 128 -6.69 18.94 -29.03
C SER A 128 -6.26 18.42 -30.40
N THR A 129 -5.03 17.91 -30.54
CA THR A 129 -4.53 17.29 -31.78
C THR A 129 -5.28 16.00 -32.10
N ILE A 130 -5.53 15.14 -31.11
CA ILE A 130 -6.29 13.90 -31.30
C ILE A 130 -7.76 14.24 -31.65
N ARG A 131 -8.37 15.21 -30.95
CA ARG A 131 -9.75 15.64 -31.22
C ARG A 131 -9.88 16.22 -32.63
N THR A 132 -8.97 17.12 -33.03
CA THR A 132 -8.96 17.68 -34.39
C THR A 132 -8.69 16.61 -35.44
N HIS A 133 -7.75 15.70 -35.21
CA HIS A 133 -7.50 14.60 -36.15
C HIS A 133 -8.71 13.68 -36.30
N ALA A 134 -9.35 13.26 -35.22
CA ALA A 134 -10.55 12.42 -35.27
C ALA A 134 -11.74 13.13 -35.94
N ALA A 135 -11.92 14.43 -35.70
CA ALA A 135 -12.96 15.22 -36.36
C ALA A 135 -12.72 15.33 -37.88
N THR A 136 -11.48 15.63 -38.28
CA THR A 136 -11.08 15.72 -39.69
C THR A 136 -11.19 14.36 -40.39
N SER A 137 -10.70 13.29 -39.77
CA SER A 137 -10.79 11.93 -40.33
C SER A 137 -12.24 11.50 -40.50
N LYS A 138 -13.12 11.79 -39.54
CA LYS A 138 -14.56 11.52 -39.67
C LYS A 138 -15.16 12.21 -40.89
N LEU A 139 -14.89 13.51 -41.09
CA LEU A 139 -15.38 14.26 -42.25
C LEU A 139 -14.89 13.63 -43.57
N VAL A 140 -13.59 13.30 -43.64
CA VAL A 140 -12.99 12.65 -44.83
C VAL A 140 -13.64 11.28 -45.10
N PHE A 141 -13.94 10.50 -44.06
CA PHE A 141 -14.63 9.23 -44.22
C PHE A 141 -16.08 9.38 -44.68
N ASP A 142 -16.81 10.36 -44.13
CA ASP A 142 -18.19 10.64 -44.53
C ASP A 142 -18.26 11.04 -46.03
N ASP A 143 -17.34 11.91 -46.49
CA ASP A 143 -17.24 12.32 -47.89
C ASP A 143 -16.87 11.15 -48.81
N ALA A 144 -15.91 10.32 -48.42
CA ALA A 144 -15.48 9.15 -49.20
C ALA A 144 -16.60 8.10 -49.32
N ILE A 145 -17.33 7.84 -48.22
CA ILE A 145 -18.47 6.93 -48.22
C ILE A 145 -19.57 7.47 -49.14
N ALA A 146 -19.87 8.77 -49.09
CA ALA A 146 -20.86 9.39 -49.95
C ALA A 146 -20.51 9.25 -51.45
N ALA A 147 -19.27 9.57 -51.83
CA ALA A 147 -18.80 9.47 -53.21
C ALA A 147 -18.80 8.02 -53.74
N LEU A 148 -18.46 7.05 -52.89
CA LEU A 148 -18.51 5.63 -53.28
C LEU A 148 -19.92 5.11 -53.46
N ARG A 149 -20.86 5.57 -52.62
CA ARG A 149 -22.28 5.21 -52.75
C ARG A 149 -22.89 5.76 -54.03
N GLU A 150 -22.51 6.97 -54.44
CA GLU A 150 -22.91 7.57 -55.73
C GLU A 150 -22.39 6.75 -56.92
N ARG A 151 -21.12 6.33 -56.89
CA ARG A 151 -20.56 5.46 -57.95
C ARG A 151 -21.18 4.07 -58.00
N LEU A 152 -21.63 3.56 -56.87
CA LEU A 152 -22.35 2.28 -56.79
C LEU A 152 -23.72 2.36 -57.48
N SER A 153 -24.41 3.51 -57.40
CA SER A 153 -25.65 3.71 -58.16
C SER A 153 -25.44 3.70 -59.68
N ASP A 154 -24.24 3.99 -60.16
CA ASP A 154 -23.90 4.00 -61.59
C ASP A 154 -23.59 2.60 -62.16
N GLY A 155 -23.68 1.54 -61.35
CA GLY A 155 -23.72 0.14 -61.83
C GLY A 155 -22.39 -0.63 -61.86
N ASN A 156 -21.34 -0.19 -61.14
CA ASN A 156 -20.07 -0.92 -61.01
C ASN A 156 -19.93 -1.57 -59.61
N PRO A 157 -20.34 -2.83 -59.37
CA PRO A 157 -20.83 -3.21 -58.04
C PRO A 157 -19.81 -3.88 -57.10
N ILE A 158 -18.75 -4.51 -57.60
CA ILE A 158 -18.16 -5.65 -56.87
C ILE A 158 -17.05 -5.26 -55.88
N ASP A 159 -16.29 -4.18 -56.11
CA ASP A 159 -15.20 -3.78 -55.20
C ASP A 159 -15.57 -2.69 -54.19
N HIS A 160 -16.68 -1.97 -54.41
CA HIS A 160 -17.02 -0.80 -53.60
C HIS A 160 -17.72 -1.13 -52.28
N VAL A 161 -18.43 -2.26 -52.18
CA VAL A 161 -19.19 -2.64 -50.97
C VAL A 161 -18.27 -2.97 -49.79
N GLU A 162 -17.23 -3.79 -50.00
CA GLU A 162 -16.29 -4.15 -48.94
C GLU A 162 -15.46 -2.94 -48.50
N PHE A 163 -15.13 -2.05 -49.45
CA PHE A 163 -14.41 -0.83 -49.14
C PHE A 163 -15.26 0.15 -48.30
N ILE A 164 -16.56 0.31 -48.62
CA ILE A 164 -17.49 1.09 -47.79
C ILE A 164 -17.55 0.53 -46.36
N ARG A 165 -17.64 -0.80 -46.19
CA ARG A 165 -17.68 -1.43 -44.86
C ARG A 165 -16.43 -1.12 -44.03
N ILE A 166 -15.26 -1.12 -44.65
CA ILE A 166 -13.99 -0.76 -43.99
C ILE A 166 -14.00 0.72 -43.56
N LEU A 167 -14.48 1.62 -44.42
CA LEU A 167 -14.58 3.04 -44.11
C LEU A 167 -15.59 3.33 -42.99
N GLU A 168 -16.75 2.68 -43.01
CA GLU A 168 -17.76 2.79 -41.94
C GLU A 168 -17.18 2.32 -40.60
N SER A 169 -16.44 1.20 -40.60
CA SER A 169 -15.76 0.72 -39.39
C SER A 169 -14.70 1.71 -38.88
N ALA A 170 -13.99 2.40 -39.77
CA ALA A 170 -13.02 3.43 -39.39
C ALA A 170 -13.71 4.68 -38.81
N ARG A 171 -14.76 5.17 -39.47
CA ARG A 171 -15.60 6.28 -39.00
C ARG A 171 -16.18 6.01 -37.62
N ASP A 172 -16.73 4.82 -37.39
CA ASP A 172 -17.34 4.44 -36.10
C ASP A 172 -16.30 4.39 -34.96
N ARG A 173 -15.03 4.08 -35.26
CA ARG A 173 -13.94 4.17 -34.27
C ARG A 173 -13.66 5.61 -33.90
N ASP A 174 -13.55 6.50 -34.88
CA ASP A 174 -13.28 7.92 -34.65
C ASP A 174 -14.44 8.60 -33.91
N GLU A 175 -15.68 8.22 -34.22
CA GLU A 175 -16.86 8.69 -33.48
C GLU A 175 -16.84 8.24 -32.02
N LYS A 176 -16.44 6.98 -31.75
CA LYS A 176 -16.25 6.51 -30.37
C LYS A 176 -15.18 7.32 -29.66
N ILE A 177 -14.03 7.57 -30.30
CA ILE A 177 -12.96 8.41 -29.75
C ILE A 177 -13.50 9.81 -29.41
N LEU A 178 -14.24 10.45 -30.31
CA LEU A 178 -14.86 11.76 -30.06
C LEU A 178 -15.86 11.73 -28.89
N LYS A 179 -16.71 10.70 -28.80
CA LYS A 179 -17.63 10.50 -27.67
C LYS A 179 -16.88 10.31 -26.35
N TYR A 180 -15.78 9.57 -26.35
CA TYR A 180 -14.91 9.41 -25.18
C TYR A 180 -14.19 10.70 -24.78
N LEU A 181 -13.87 11.57 -25.74
CA LEU A 181 -13.21 12.85 -25.50
C LEU A 181 -14.19 13.99 -25.18
N ALA A 182 -15.50 13.80 -25.39
CA ALA A 182 -16.54 14.80 -25.11
C ALA A 182 -16.65 15.24 -23.63
N PRO A 183 -16.56 14.36 -22.61
CA PRO A 183 -16.67 14.76 -21.21
C PRO A 183 -15.43 15.44 -20.65
N PHE A 184 -14.36 15.60 -21.43
CA PHE A 184 -13.22 16.43 -21.07
C PHE A 184 -13.48 17.85 -21.60
N PRO A 185 -14.09 18.75 -20.80
CA PRO A 185 -14.28 20.13 -21.20
C PRO A 185 -12.93 20.78 -21.50
N GLU A 186 -12.90 21.75 -22.40
CA GLU A 186 -11.67 22.51 -22.70
C GLU A 186 -11.20 23.37 -21.49
N GLY A 187 -12.00 23.42 -20.42
CA GLY A 187 -11.72 24.07 -19.14
C GLY A 187 -11.10 23.14 -18.09
N ASP A 188 -10.41 23.76 -17.14
CA ASP A 188 -9.67 23.10 -16.05
C ASP A 188 -10.55 22.08 -15.30
N PRO A 189 -10.22 20.77 -15.32
CA PRO A 189 -11.06 19.77 -14.69
C PRO A 189 -10.99 19.95 -13.17
N ALA A 190 -12.11 20.38 -12.58
CA ALA A 190 -12.33 20.27 -11.15
C ALA A 190 -12.50 18.78 -10.82
N ASP A 191 -11.37 18.15 -10.49
CA ASP A 191 -11.18 16.77 -10.04
C ASP A 191 -11.17 15.67 -11.13
N PRO A 192 -10.08 15.57 -11.91
CA PRO A 192 -9.89 14.56 -12.94
C PRO A 192 -9.62 13.14 -12.40
N LEU A 193 -9.56 12.94 -11.08
CA LEU A 193 -9.20 11.64 -10.48
C LEU A 193 -10.33 10.62 -10.54
N ASP A 194 -11.58 11.02 -10.30
CA ASP A 194 -12.68 10.05 -10.08
C ASP A 194 -13.21 9.41 -11.38
N ASP A 195 -13.35 10.21 -12.44
CA ASP A 195 -13.72 9.71 -13.77
C ASP A 195 -12.58 8.91 -14.43
N LEU A 196 -11.34 9.18 -14.01
CA LEU A 196 -10.18 8.55 -14.59
C LEU A 196 -9.78 7.25 -13.88
N PHE A 197 -10.15 7.07 -12.61
CA PHE A 197 -10.17 5.74 -11.98
C PHE A 197 -11.12 4.77 -12.71
N ARG A 198 -12.26 5.27 -13.25
CA ARG A 198 -13.13 4.48 -14.14
C ARG A 198 -12.46 4.18 -15.49
N PHE A 199 -11.68 5.12 -16.02
CA PHE A 199 -10.93 4.96 -17.26
C PHE A 199 -9.72 4.01 -17.14
N TYR A 200 -8.97 4.01 -16.03
CA TYR A 200 -7.83 3.10 -15.86
C TYR A 200 -8.27 1.63 -15.77
N ARG A 201 -9.47 1.38 -15.23
CA ARG A 201 -10.15 0.07 -15.36
C ARG A 201 -10.41 -0.35 -16.82
N SER A 202 -10.41 0.61 -17.75
CA SER A 202 -10.56 0.39 -19.20
C SER A 202 -9.24 0.48 -19.98
N LYS A 203 -8.10 0.87 -19.38
CA LYS A 203 -6.83 1.08 -20.11
C LYS A 203 -6.19 -0.23 -20.57
N GLU A 204 -6.41 -1.34 -19.87
CA GLU A 204 -6.06 -2.68 -20.38
C GLU A 204 -6.72 -2.92 -21.74
N PHE A 205 -7.98 -2.49 -21.92
CA PHE A 205 -8.71 -2.62 -23.17
C PHE A 205 -8.14 -1.73 -24.31
N ILE A 206 -7.70 -0.50 -24.00
CA ILE A 206 -7.18 0.44 -25.01
C ILE A 206 -5.77 0.06 -25.47
N THR A 207 -4.92 -0.40 -24.56
CA THR A 207 -3.53 -0.78 -24.86
C THR A 207 -3.51 -2.06 -25.72
N GLU A 208 -4.40 -3.01 -25.45
CA GLU A 208 -4.68 -4.18 -26.28
C GLU A 208 -5.11 -3.78 -27.71
N LYS A 209 -6.05 -2.82 -27.81
CA LYS A 209 -6.61 -2.35 -29.09
C LYS A 209 -5.63 -1.53 -29.94
N LEU A 210 -4.77 -0.71 -29.33
CA LEU A 210 -3.73 0.03 -30.05
C LEU A 210 -2.65 -0.91 -30.63
N ARG A 211 -2.36 -2.01 -29.94
CA ARG A 211 -1.46 -3.07 -30.44
C ARG A 211 -2.05 -3.76 -31.67
N GLU A 212 -3.35 -4.09 -31.65
CA GLU A 212 -4.07 -4.60 -32.83
C GLU A 212 -4.05 -3.59 -33.99
N HIS A 213 -4.16 -2.30 -33.71
CA HIS A 213 -4.28 -1.28 -34.75
C HIS A 213 -2.96 -1.07 -35.51
N ARG A 214 -1.81 -1.09 -34.82
CA ARG A 214 -0.48 -1.04 -35.46
C ARG A 214 -0.24 -2.24 -36.38
N LEU A 215 -0.68 -3.43 -35.98
CA LEU A 215 -0.60 -4.64 -36.81
C LEU A 215 -1.44 -4.53 -38.09
N LYS A 216 -2.63 -3.94 -38.01
CA LYS A 216 -3.50 -3.74 -39.18
C LYS A 216 -2.96 -2.70 -40.16
N LEU A 217 -2.40 -1.59 -39.66
CA LEU A 217 -1.73 -0.58 -40.49
C LEU A 217 -0.49 -1.13 -41.20
N PHE A 218 0.26 -2.00 -40.52
CA PHE A 218 1.36 -2.75 -41.11
C PHE A 218 0.86 -3.66 -42.24
N PHE A 219 -0.20 -4.43 -42.00
CA PHE A 219 -0.82 -5.31 -43.01
C PHE A 219 -1.34 -4.54 -44.23
N TYR A 220 -1.97 -3.38 -44.01
CA TYR A 220 -2.52 -2.55 -45.09
C TYR A 220 -1.42 -1.96 -45.98
N ARG A 221 -0.30 -1.52 -45.38
CA ARG A 221 0.88 -1.08 -46.15
C ARG A 221 1.49 -2.21 -46.96
N SER A 222 1.53 -3.43 -46.42
CA SER A 222 2.05 -4.62 -47.12
C SER A 222 1.17 -5.02 -48.32
N ILE A 223 -0.16 -4.99 -48.18
CA ILE A 223 -1.08 -5.26 -49.28
C ILE A 223 -0.97 -4.20 -50.38
N ASN A 224 -0.95 -2.91 -50.00
CA ASN A 224 -0.85 -1.80 -50.95
C ASN A 224 0.52 -1.81 -51.68
N TRP A 225 1.57 -2.31 -51.05
CA TRP A 225 2.86 -2.56 -51.69
C TRP A 225 2.82 -3.72 -52.70
N MET A 226 2.13 -4.83 -52.37
CA MET A 226 1.99 -5.97 -53.29
C MET A 226 1.13 -5.63 -54.52
N LEU A 227 0.04 -4.87 -54.34
CA LEU A 227 -0.84 -4.44 -55.43
C LEU A 227 -0.17 -3.46 -56.42
N LYS A 228 0.88 -2.74 -56.01
CA LYS A 228 1.67 -1.89 -56.90
C LYS A 228 2.69 -2.65 -57.76
N LYS A 229 2.88 -3.95 -57.51
CA LYS A 229 3.86 -4.80 -58.21
C LYS A 229 3.23 -5.80 -59.20
N ILE A 230 1.90 -5.88 -59.24
CA ILE A 230 1.12 -6.62 -60.23
C ILE A 230 0.66 -5.61 -61.29
#